data_AF-A0A2L1S6M4-F1
#
_entry.id   AF-A0A2L1S6M4-F1
#
_cell.length_a   1.000
_cell.length_b   1.000
_cell.length_c   1.000
_cell.angle_alpha   90.00
_cell.angle_beta   90.00
_cell.angle_gamma   90.00
#
_symmetry.space_group_name_H-M   'P 1'
#
loop_
_entity.id
_entity.type
_entity.pdbx_description
1 polymer ?
#
loop_
_entity_poly.entity_id
_entity_poly.type
_entity_poly.pdbx_seq_one_letter_code
_entity_poly.pdbx_strand_id
1 'polypeptide(L)'
;MTIRTILAIEAVTCAAMGIGLVAAAHSLTGLLGLPQDLLSAAGWLLLPIAVFMAALAWQAQPWRAGVWVIILGNLAWVIASIAVLFLTTPNALGAGFLAAQALVVALLALAETRAVRNRPLPA
;
A
#
# COMPACT_ATOMS: atom_id res chain seq x y z
N MET A 1 1.57 -14.69 12.40
CA MET A 1 2.00 -13.30 12.66
C MET A 1 0.93 -12.59 13.47
N THR A 2 1.31 -11.63 14.31
CA THR A 2 0.34 -10.76 15.01
C THR A 2 -0.10 -9.63 14.08
N ILE A 3 -1.28 -9.03 14.31
CA ILE A 3 -1.73 -7.87 13.53
C ILE A 3 -0.70 -6.73 13.58
N ARG A 4 -0.07 -6.50 14.73
CA ARG A 4 0.97 -5.47 14.90
C ARG A 4 2.17 -5.70 13.98
N THR A 5 2.59 -6.96 13.83
CA THR A 5 3.68 -7.32 12.92
C THR A 5 3.31 -7.06 11.47
N ILE A 6 2.07 -7.38 11.09
CA ILE A 6 1.57 -7.14 9.73
C ILE A 6 1.55 -5.64 9.44
N LEU A 7 0.95 -4.85 10.33
CA LEU A 7 0.89 -3.38 10.24
C LEU A 7 2.28 -2.73 10.19
N ALA A 8 3.26 -3.25 10.94
CA ALA A 8 4.63 -2.75 10.90
C ALA A 8 5.31 -3.06 9.56
N ILE A 9 5.12 -4.26 9.01
CA ILE A 9 5.63 -4.61 7.68
C ILE A 9 4.99 -3.69 6.64
N GLU A 10 3.68 -3.49 6.69
CA GLU A 10 2.96 -2.58 5.78
C GLU A 10 3.43 -1.14 5.88
N ALA A 11 3.63 -0.63 7.10
CA ALA A 11 4.17 0.71 7.27
C ALA A 11 5.54 0.86 6.60
N VAL A 12 6.43 -0.13 6.76
CA VAL A 12 7.77 -0.11 6.15
C VAL A 12 7.70 -0.23 4.63
N THR A 13 6.91 -1.16 4.10
CA THR A 13 6.79 -1.32 2.64
C THR A 13 6.10 -0.12 1.99
N CYS A 14 5.07 0.44 2.63
CA CYS A 14 4.37 1.64 2.21
C CYS A 14 5.30 2.87 2.22
N ALA A 15 6.09 3.05 3.29
CA ALA A 15 7.09 4.11 3.37
C ALA A 15 8.18 3.95 2.30
N ALA A 16 8.72 2.75 2.12
CA ALA A 16 9.75 2.47 1.13
C ALA A 16 9.24 2.75 -0.30
N MET A 17 8.02 2.30 -0.62
CA MET A 17 7.37 2.59 -1.90
C MET A 17 7.14 4.09 -2.06
N GLY A 18 6.57 4.75 -1.06
CA GLY A 18 6.29 6.20 -1.08
C GLY A 18 7.54 7.03 -1.32
N ILE A 19 8.61 6.77 -0.55
CA ILE A 19 9.91 7.45 -0.70
C ILE A 19 10.50 7.17 -2.08
N GLY A 20 10.49 5.90 -2.54
CA GLY A 20 11.00 5.54 -3.86
C GLY A 20 10.27 6.25 -4.99
N LEU A 21 8.94 6.30 -4.92
CA LEU A 21 8.12 7.00 -5.90
C LEU A 21 8.35 8.51 -5.90
N VAL A 22 8.45 9.16 -4.74
CA VAL A 22 8.73 10.61 -4.67
C VAL A 22 10.15 10.92 -5.16
N ALA A 23 11.15 10.20 -4.67
CA ALA A 23 12.55 10.49 -4.94
C ALA A 23 12.97 10.14 -6.37
N ALA A 24 12.36 9.11 -6.98
CA ALA A 24 12.73 8.61 -8.30
C ALA A 24 11.62 8.75 -9.36
N ALA A 25 10.56 9.54 -9.12
CA ALA A 25 9.42 9.70 -10.04
C ALA A 25 9.86 9.93 -11.49
N HIS A 26 10.79 10.88 -11.70
CA HIS A 26 11.27 11.23 -13.04
C HIS A 26 11.95 10.04 -13.74
N SER A 27 12.90 9.37 -13.07
CA SER A 27 13.59 8.20 -13.61
C SER A 27 12.63 7.02 -13.86
N LEU A 28 11.69 6.81 -12.94
CA LEU A 28 10.68 5.74 -13.03
C LEU A 28 9.67 5.98 -14.16
N THR A 29 9.40 7.23 -14.52
CA THR A 29 8.50 7.58 -15.64
C THR A 29 8.97 6.94 -16.94
N GLY A 30 10.23 7.13 -17.29
CA GLY A 30 10.82 6.53 -18.49
C GLY A 30 10.92 5.00 -18.40
N LEU A 31 11.26 4.48 -17.23
CA LEU A 31 11.44 3.03 -17.01
C LEU A 31 10.11 2.26 -17.08
N LEU A 32 9.06 2.78 -16.44
CA LEU A 32 7.76 2.10 -16.30
C LEU A 32 6.77 2.51 -17.38
N GLY A 33 7.01 3.59 -18.11
CA GLY A 33 6.04 4.16 -19.04
C GLY A 33 4.79 4.65 -18.32
N LEU A 34 4.94 5.18 -17.10
CA LEU A 34 3.86 5.75 -16.29
C LEU A 34 4.02 7.26 -16.16
N PRO A 35 2.93 8.04 -16.08
CA PRO A 35 3.02 9.49 -15.92
C PRO A 35 3.76 9.88 -14.63
N GLN A 36 4.68 10.85 -14.72
CA GLN A 36 5.46 11.32 -13.58
C GLN A 36 4.56 11.84 -12.44
N ASP A 37 3.53 12.61 -12.79
CA ASP A 37 2.61 13.19 -11.80
C ASP A 37 1.85 12.10 -11.06
N LEU A 38 1.49 11.01 -11.74
CA LEU A 38 0.84 9.85 -11.12
C LEU A 38 1.78 9.18 -10.12
N LEU A 39 3.04 8.93 -10.49
CA LEU A 39 4.03 8.34 -9.58
C LEU A 39 4.31 9.23 -8.38
N SER A 40 4.48 10.54 -8.58
CA SER A 40 4.76 11.48 -7.51
C SER A 40 3.57 11.64 -6.56
N ALA A 41 2.36 11.78 -7.09
CA ALA A 41 1.14 11.88 -6.28
C ALA A 41 0.88 10.61 -5.47
N ALA A 42 1.07 9.44 -6.08
CA ALA A 42 1.03 8.15 -5.40
C ALA A 42 2.06 8.08 -4.26
N GLY A 43 3.29 8.50 -4.52
CA GLY A 43 4.34 8.55 -3.51
C GLY A 43 3.97 9.43 -2.31
N TRP A 44 3.52 10.66 -2.56
CA TRP A 44 3.09 11.59 -1.50
C TRP A 44 1.87 11.10 -0.72
N LEU A 45 0.96 10.38 -1.36
CA LEU A 45 -0.19 9.77 -0.70
C LEU A 45 0.21 8.62 0.24
N LEU A 46 1.20 7.81 -0.13
CA LEU A 46 1.64 6.65 0.65
C LEU A 46 2.35 7.03 1.94
N LEU A 47 3.06 8.16 2.00
CA LEU A 47 3.80 8.57 3.20
C LEU A 47 2.92 8.79 4.44
N PRO A 48 1.84 9.60 4.41
CA PRO A 48 0.95 9.75 5.57
C PRO A 48 0.24 8.43 5.93
N ILE A 49 -0.07 7.59 4.94
CA ILE A 49 -0.65 6.25 5.17
C ILE A 49 0.34 5.36 5.93
N ALA A 50 1.61 5.36 5.55
CA ALA A 50 2.66 4.63 6.23
C ALA A 50 2.83 5.09 7.69
N VAL A 51 2.76 6.40 7.94
CA VAL A 51 2.79 6.96 9.30
C VAL A 51 1.59 6.47 10.11
N PHE A 52 0.39 6.45 9.52
CA PHE A 52 -0.81 5.96 10.18
C PHE A 52 -0.69 4.45 10.54
N MET A 53 -0.22 3.62 9.62
CA MET A 53 0.05 2.20 9.87
C MET A 53 1.08 2.00 10.98
N ALA A 54 2.17 2.77 10.97
CA ALA A 54 3.20 2.72 12.01
C ALA A 54 2.64 3.10 13.40
N ALA A 55 1.80 4.14 13.46
CA ALA A 55 1.15 4.57 14.69
C ALA A 55 0.23 3.48 15.26
N LEU A 56 -0.51 2.76 14.42
CA LEU A 56 -1.32 1.62 14.84
C LEU A 56 -0.46 0.43 15.29
N ALA A 57 0.63 0.12 14.57
CA ALA A 57 1.55 -0.94 14.94
C ALA A 57 2.23 -0.72 16.31
N TRP A 58 2.45 0.55 16.68
CA TRP A 58 3.04 0.95 17.96
C TRP A 58 2.11 0.67 19.15
N GLN A 59 0.80 0.60 18.94
CA GLN A 59 -0.16 0.36 20.00
C GLN A 59 -0.08 -1.09 20.51
N ALA A 60 -0.19 -1.27 21.83
CA ALA A 60 -0.23 -2.60 22.44
C ALA A 60 -1.44 -3.41 21.93
N GLN A 61 -2.56 -2.73 21.71
CA GLN A 61 -3.79 -3.27 21.13
C GLN A 61 -4.30 -2.27 20.08
N PRO A 62 -4.03 -2.50 18.78
CA PRO A 62 -4.58 -1.65 17.73
C PRO A 62 -6.10 -1.65 17.76
N TRP A 63 -6.73 -0.48 17.70
CA TRP A 63 -8.19 -0.36 17.65
C TRP A 63 -8.76 -0.85 16.31
N ARG A 64 -9.93 -1.50 16.37
CA ARG A 64 -10.48 -2.28 15.26
C ARG A 64 -10.78 -1.43 14.03
N ALA A 65 -11.38 -0.26 14.22
CA ALA A 65 -11.76 0.58 13.09
C ALA A 65 -10.52 1.11 12.32
N GLY A 66 -9.38 1.32 12.98
CA GLY A 66 -8.15 1.78 12.32
C GLY A 66 -7.56 0.73 11.41
N VAL A 67 -7.59 -0.53 11.84
CA VAL A 67 -7.20 -1.66 11.01
C VAL A 67 -8.13 -1.84 9.81
N TRP A 68 -9.45 -1.65 9.99
CA TRP A 68 -10.38 -1.69 8.85
C TRP A 68 -10.16 -0.56 7.85
N VAL A 69 -9.79 0.64 8.30
CA VAL A 69 -9.40 1.74 7.40
C VAL A 69 -8.23 1.32 6.52
N ILE A 70 -7.23 0.63 7.08
CA ILE A 70 -6.08 0.11 6.31
C ILE A 70 -6.52 -0.95 5.31
N ILE A 71 -7.29 -1.96 5.74
CA ILE A 71 -7.79 -3.02 4.86
C ILE A 71 -8.55 -2.44 3.66
N LEU A 72 -9.45 -1.50 3.91
CA LEU A 72 -10.25 -0.85 2.87
C LEU A 72 -9.39 0.04 1.97
N GLY A 73 -8.43 0.77 2.55
CA GLY A 73 -7.45 1.56 1.80
C GLY A 73 -6.60 0.69 0.87
N ASN A 74 -6.11 -0.44 1.36
CA ASN A 74 -5.36 -1.43 0.57
C ASN A 74 -6.20 -1.99 -0.58
N LEU A 75 -7.47 -2.32 -0.33
CA LEU A 75 -8.38 -2.76 -1.38
C LEU A 75 -8.60 -1.67 -2.44
N ALA A 76 -8.81 -0.42 -2.02
CA ALA A 76 -8.94 0.71 -2.92
C ALA A 76 -7.65 0.92 -3.75
N TRP A 77 -6.48 0.75 -3.13
CA TRP A 77 -5.18 0.82 -3.81
C TRP A 77 -5.03 -0.24 -4.90
N VAL A 78 -5.43 -1.49 -4.61
CA VAL A 78 -5.43 -2.58 -5.60
C VAL A 78 -6.34 -2.26 -6.79
N ILE A 79 -7.56 -1.78 -6.52
CA ILE A 79 -8.51 -1.39 -7.57
C ILE A 79 -7.94 -0.24 -8.42
N ALA A 80 -7.38 0.79 -7.77
CA ALA A 80 -6.75 1.91 -8.46
C ALA A 80 -5.57 1.45 -9.34
N SER A 81 -4.75 0.54 -8.83
CA SER A 81 -3.61 -0.03 -9.57
C SER A 81 -4.05 -0.77 -10.84
N ILE A 82 -5.14 -1.53 -10.74
CA ILE A 82 -5.74 -2.20 -11.90
C ILE A 82 -6.30 -1.17 -12.87
N ALA A 83 -7.00 -0.13 -12.39
CA ALA A 83 -7.53 0.94 -13.24
C ALA A 83 -6.41 1.66 -14.02
N VAL A 84 -5.29 1.96 -13.37
CA VAL A 84 -4.12 2.60 -14.01
C VAL A 84 -3.61 1.79 -15.20
N LEU A 85 -3.58 0.45 -15.12
CA LEU A 85 -3.17 -0.40 -16.26
C LEU A 85 -3.97 -0.10 -17.54
N PHE A 86 -5.27 0.17 -17.40
CA PHE A 86 -6.15 0.44 -18.53
C PHE A 86 -6.17 1.92 -18.94
N LEU A 87 -5.90 2.83 -18.00
CA LEU A 87 -5.96 4.27 -18.23
C LEU A 87 -4.67 4.86 -18.79
N THR A 88 -3.51 4.25 -18.52
CA THR A 88 -2.20 4.83 -18.89
C THR A 88 -1.36 3.97 -19.82
N THR A 89 -1.85 2.78 -20.22
CA THR A 89 -1.15 1.84 -21.13
C THR A 89 0.37 1.74 -20.89
N PRO A 90 0.80 1.34 -19.67
CA PRO A 90 2.23 1.29 -19.34
C PRO A 90 2.96 0.25 -20.19
N ASN A 91 4.30 0.35 -20.22
CA ASN A 91 5.11 -0.69 -20.84
C ASN A 91 5.08 -1.99 -20.01
N ALA A 92 5.68 -3.07 -20.52
CA ALA A 92 5.67 -4.37 -19.85
C ALA A 92 6.25 -4.33 -18.42
N LEU A 93 7.27 -3.50 -18.17
CA LEU A 93 7.86 -3.32 -16.85
C LEU A 93 6.91 -2.56 -15.92
N GLY A 94 6.25 -1.50 -16.38
CA GLY A 94 5.24 -0.77 -15.61
C GLY A 94 4.01 -1.61 -15.29
N ALA A 95 3.54 -2.42 -16.24
CA ALA A 95 2.46 -3.37 -16.02
C ALA A 95 2.86 -4.43 -14.98
N GLY A 96 4.06 -4.99 -15.10
CA GLY A 96 4.62 -5.93 -14.12
C GLY A 96 4.78 -5.31 -12.73
N PHE A 97 5.28 -4.08 -12.65
CA PHE A 97 5.41 -3.32 -11.41
C PHE A 97 4.04 -3.13 -10.73
N LEU A 98 3.05 -2.61 -11.46
CA LEU A 98 1.69 -2.39 -10.95
C LEU A 98 1.04 -3.69 -10.48
N ALA A 99 1.16 -4.77 -11.26
CA ALA A 99 0.61 -6.08 -10.90
C ALA A 99 1.29 -6.67 -9.66
N ALA A 100 2.63 -6.60 -9.59
CA ALA A 100 3.39 -7.14 -8.48
C ALA A 100 3.07 -6.42 -7.16
N GLN A 101 3.09 -5.08 -7.15
CA GLN A 101 2.76 -4.32 -5.94
C GLN A 101 1.29 -4.52 -5.54
N ALA A 102 0.35 -4.56 -6.49
CA ALA A 102 -1.06 -4.79 -6.20
C ALA A 102 -1.29 -6.18 -5.58
N LEU A 103 -0.58 -7.21 -6.07
CA LEU A 103 -0.62 -8.55 -5.47
C LEU A 103 -0.10 -8.55 -4.04
N VAL A 104 1.05 -7.90 -3.79
CA VAL A 104 1.62 -7.79 -2.44
C VAL A 104 0.63 -7.10 -1.49
N VAL A 105 0.03 -5.98 -1.90
CA VAL A 105 -0.97 -5.24 -1.10
C VAL A 105 -2.22 -6.09 -0.85
N ALA A 106 -2.71 -6.82 -1.86
CA ALA A 106 -3.86 -7.70 -1.69
C ALA A 106 -3.59 -8.85 -0.69
N LEU A 107 -2.38 -9.43 -0.72
CA LEU A 107 -1.97 -10.47 0.22
C LEU A 107 -1.85 -9.95 1.65
N LEU A 108 -1.37 -8.72 1.84
CA LEU A 108 -1.31 -8.05 3.15
C LEU A 108 -2.72 -7.79 3.69
N ALA A 109 -3.61 -7.17 2.89
CA ALA A 109 -5.00 -6.94 3.28
C ALA A 109 -5.74 -8.24 3.66
N LEU A 110 -5.45 -9.34 2.95
CA LEU A 110 -5.98 -10.66 3.29
C LEU A 110 -5.41 -11.18 4.62
N ALA A 111 -4.12 -10.98 4.88
CA ALA A 111 -3.49 -11.34 6.14
C ALA A 111 -4.05 -10.55 7.32
N GLU A 112 -4.26 -9.24 7.17
CA GLU A 112 -4.91 -8.37 8.16
C GLU A 112 -6.34 -8.84 8.46
N THR A 113 -7.14 -9.07 7.41
CA THR A 113 -8.53 -9.54 7.55
C THR A 113 -8.60 -10.87 8.30
N ARG A 114 -7.69 -11.81 8.00
CA ARG A 114 -7.58 -13.08 8.72
C ARG A 114 -7.16 -12.88 10.16
N ALA A 115 -6.23 -11.97 10.43
CA ALA A 115 -5.76 -11.69 11.79
C ALA A 115 -6.89 -11.10 12.67
N VAL A 116 -7.65 -10.13 12.15
CA VAL A 116 -8.81 -9.54 12.83
C VAL A 116 -9.90 -10.57 13.09
N ARG A 117 -10.16 -11.47 12.13
CA ARG A 117 -11.16 -12.55 12.29
C ARG A 117 -10.77 -13.55 13.36
N ASN A 118 -9.48 -13.90 13.45
CA ASN A 118 -8.99 -14.90 14.40
C ASN A 118 -8.83 -14.35 15.82
N ARG A 119 -8.62 -13.04 15.96
CA ARG A 119 -8.54 -12.34 17.26
C ARG A 119 -9.24 -10.98 17.15
N PRO A 120 -10.48 -10.87 17.66
CA PRO A 120 -11.20 -9.60 17.68
C PRO A 120 -10.38 -8.52 18.40
N LEU A 121 -10.29 -7.36 17.76
CA LEU A 121 -9.60 -6.19 18.30
C LEU A 121 -10.55 -5.37 19.19
N PRO A 122 -10.02 -4.59 20.16
CA PRO A 122 -10.84 -3.64 20.90
C PRO A 122 -11.50 -2.65 19.93
N ALA A 123 -12.67 -2.14 20.34
CA ALA A 123 -13.48 -1.22 19.54
C ALA A 123 -12.66 -0.03 19.03
#